data_AF-A0A1I0PY89-F1
#
_entry.id   AF-A0A1I0PY89-F1
#
_cell.length_a   1.000
_cell.length_b   1.000
_cell.length_c   1.000
_cell.angle_alpha   90.00
_cell.angle_beta   90.00
_cell.angle_gamma   90.00
#
_symmetry.space_group_name_H-M   'P 1'
#
loop_
_entity.id
_entity.type
_entity.pdbx_description
1 polymer ?
#
loop_
_entity_poly.entity_id
_entity_poly.type
_entity_poly.pdbx_seq_one_letter_code
_entity_poly.pdbx_strand_id
1 'polypeptide(L)'
;MDRISALRNVEEALADFEDGDASLGDVEDRVLGVLRTYATEFDEAGVTAYRATGDPVVEGTVVVAPDAETARERVAARVDGRVPEFEVAEVV
;
A
#
# COMPACT_ATOMS: atom_id res chain seq x y z
N MET A 1 -12.35 -3.38 -6.65
CA MET A 1 -11.38 -2.73 -7.56
C MET A 1 -10.05 -3.45 -7.51
N ASP A 2 -9.62 -4.06 -8.61
CA ASP A 2 -8.30 -4.68 -8.68
C ASP A 2 -7.17 -3.64 -8.85
N ARG A 3 -5.93 -4.09 -8.67
CA ARG A 3 -4.73 -3.25 -8.73
C ARG A 3 -4.56 -2.55 -10.08
N ILE A 4 -4.84 -3.23 -11.20
CA ILE A 4 -4.66 -2.64 -12.54
C ILE A 4 -5.68 -1.53 -12.74
N SER A 5 -6.93 -1.77 -12.35
CA SER A 5 -7.96 -0.74 -12.36
C SER A 5 -7.61 0.46 -11.48
N ALA A 6 -7.11 0.25 -10.26
CA ALA A 6 -6.70 1.36 -9.40
C ALA A 6 -5.61 2.22 -10.05
N LEU A 7 -4.57 1.59 -10.60
CA LEU A 7 -3.47 2.30 -11.28
C LEU A 7 -3.97 3.10 -12.49
N ARG A 8 -4.84 2.53 -13.32
CA ARG A 8 -5.41 3.23 -14.47
C ARG A 8 -6.23 4.45 -14.07
N ASN A 9 -7.02 4.36 -13.00
CA ASN A 9 -7.79 5.50 -12.51
C ASN A 9 -6.87 6.63 -12.00
N VAL A 10 -5.74 6.29 -11.38
CA VAL A 10 -4.74 7.27 -10.95
C VAL A 10 -4.06 7.89 -12.17
N GLU A 11 -3.65 7.07 -13.14
CA GLU A 11 -3.04 7.55 -14.40
C GLU A 11 -3.97 8.49 -15.16
N GLU A 12 -5.27 8.18 -15.25
CA GLU A 12 -6.27 9.03 -15.88
C GLU A 12 -6.41 10.37 -15.16
N ALA A 13 -6.48 10.37 -13.82
CA ALA A 13 -6.55 11.59 -13.03
C ALA A 13 -5.32 12.48 -13.24
N LEU A 14 -4.13 11.89 -13.34
CA LEU A 14 -2.90 12.63 -13.62
C LEU A 14 -2.89 13.21 -15.03
N ALA A 15 -3.35 12.45 -16.03
CA ALA A 15 -3.47 12.94 -17.41
C ALA A 15 -4.40 14.16 -17.49
N ASP A 16 -5.57 14.12 -16.83
CA ASP A 16 -6.51 15.25 -16.78
C ASP A 16 -5.85 16.51 -16.19
N PHE A 17 -4.98 16.38 -15.19
CA PHE A 17 -4.24 17.53 -14.64
C PHE A 17 -3.13 18.03 -15.58
N GLU A 18 -2.41 17.12 -16.23
CA GLU A 18 -1.35 17.47 -17.19
C GLU A 18 -1.90 18.19 -18.42
N ASP A 19 -3.08 17.82 -18.89
CA ASP A 19 -3.78 18.47 -20.00
C ASP A 19 -4.48 19.78 -19.58
N GLY A 20 -4.59 20.05 -18.28
CA GLY A 20 -5.23 21.24 -17.71
C GLY A 20 -6.76 21.12 -17.56
N ASP A 21 -7.30 19.91 -17.69
CA ASP A 21 -8.72 19.58 -17.55
C ASP A 21 -9.16 19.43 -16.08
N ALA A 22 -8.22 19.24 -15.15
CA ALA A 22 -8.47 19.16 -13.71
C ALA A 22 -7.50 20.03 -12.90
N SER A 23 -7.94 20.53 -11.74
CA SER A 23 -7.02 21.16 -10.78
C SER A 23 -6.28 20.11 -9.96
N LEU A 24 -5.15 20.48 -9.32
CA LEU A 24 -4.43 19.58 -8.42
C LEU A 24 -5.33 19.06 -7.30
N GLY A 25 -6.19 19.91 -6.74
CA GLY A 25 -7.11 19.50 -5.68
C GLY A 25 -8.13 18.45 -6.15
N ASP A 26 -8.65 18.59 -7.37
CA ASP A 26 -9.58 17.61 -7.95
C ASP A 26 -8.89 16.25 -8.13
N VAL A 27 -7.62 16.24 -8.56
CA VAL A 27 -6.83 15.01 -8.69
C VAL A 27 -6.52 14.39 -7.34
N GLU A 28 -6.11 15.18 -6.36
CA GLU A 28 -5.83 14.69 -5.00
C GLU A 28 -7.06 13.99 -4.40
N ASP A 29 -8.25 14.60 -4.51
CA ASP A 29 -9.50 14.02 -4.03
C ASP A 29 -9.86 12.73 -4.80
N ARG A 30 -9.69 12.71 -6.12
CA ARG A 30 -9.95 11.53 -6.96
C ARG A 30 -9.02 10.37 -6.62
N VAL A 31 -7.72 10.63 -6.53
CA VAL A 31 -6.71 9.63 -6.16
C VAL A 31 -6.97 9.09 -4.75
N LEU A 32 -7.32 9.96 -3.79
CA LEU A 32 -7.68 9.53 -2.43
C LEU A 32 -8.89 8.58 -2.44
N GLY A 33 -9.91 8.88 -3.24
CA GLY A 33 -11.07 8.01 -3.42
C GLY A 33 -10.72 6.65 -4.02
N VAL A 34 -9.86 6.63 -5.03
CA VAL A 34 -9.35 5.39 -5.66
C VAL A 34 -8.58 4.54 -4.65
N LEU A 35 -7.68 5.15 -3.87
CA LEU A 35 -6.88 4.45 -2.87
C LEU A 35 -7.74 3.88 -1.73
N ARG A 36 -8.74 4.62 -1.26
CA ARG A 36 -9.71 4.13 -0.26
C ARG A 36 -10.49 2.92 -0.78
N THR A 37 -10.98 3.01 -2.01
CA THR A 37 -11.71 1.91 -2.67
C THR A 37 -10.82 0.70 -2.89
N TYR A 38 -9.56 0.90 -3.28
CA TYR A 38 -8.61 -0.19 -3.42
C TYR A 38 -8.31 -0.86 -2.07
N ALA A 39 -8.17 -0.08 -0.99
CA ALA A 39 -7.90 -0.60 0.34
C ALA A 39 -9.07 -1.40 0.92
N THR A 40 -10.33 -1.00 0.68
CA THR A 40 -11.50 -1.78 1.14
C THR A 40 -11.58 -3.18 0.52
N GLU A 41 -10.95 -3.39 -0.62
CA GLU A 41 -10.92 -4.70 -1.28
C GLU A 41 -9.95 -5.67 -0.60
N PHE A 42 -9.09 -5.19 0.29
CA PHE A 42 -8.22 -6.05 1.10
C PHE A 42 -9.05 -6.96 2.01
N ASP A 43 -10.11 -6.42 2.61
CA ASP A 43 -11.04 -7.15 3.46
C ASP A 43 -11.70 -8.30 2.67
N GLU A 44 -12.16 -8.02 1.44
CA GLU A 44 -12.78 -9.00 0.56
C GLU A 44 -11.78 -10.06 0.05
N ALA A 45 -10.53 -9.65 -0.17
CA ALA A 45 -9.44 -10.52 -0.61
C ALA A 45 -8.80 -11.33 0.53
N GLY A 46 -9.21 -11.13 1.78
CA GLY A 46 -8.66 -11.81 2.95
C GLY A 46 -7.21 -11.43 3.24
N VAL A 47 -6.83 -10.18 2.97
CA VAL A 47 -5.50 -9.63 3.29
C VAL A 47 -5.64 -8.37 4.15
N THR A 48 -4.60 -8.04 4.90
CA THR A 48 -4.56 -6.81 5.70
C THR A 48 -3.16 -6.18 5.68
N ALA A 49 -3.06 -4.92 6.08
CA ALA A 49 -1.79 -4.22 6.19
C ALA A 49 -1.09 -4.60 7.51
N TYR A 50 0.21 -4.88 7.43
CA TYR A 50 1.09 -5.17 8.57
C TYR A 50 2.25 -4.20 8.58
N ARG A 51 2.57 -3.67 9.75
CA ARG A 51 3.74 -2.81 10.01
C ARG A 51 4.81 -3.57 10.76
N ALA A 52 6.04 -3.52 10.26
CA ALA A 52 7.20 -4.04 10.96
C ALA A 52 7.66 -3.09 12.06
N THR A 53 8.05 -3.66 13.21
CA THR A 53 8.53 -2.93 14.39
C THR A 53 9.69 -3.68 15.06
N GLY A 54 10.54 -2.94 15.79
CA GLY A 54 11.59 -3.49 16.64
C GLY A 54 13.00 -3.14 16.17
N ASP A 55 13.37 -3.58 14.97
CA ASP A 55 14.69 -3.26 14.40
C ASP A 55 14.64 -2.01 13.51
N PRO A 56 15.58 -1.05 13.67
CA PRO A 56 15.62 0.18 12.88
C PRO A 56 15.68 -0.01 11.36
N VAL A 57 16.21 -1.14 10.88
CA VAL A 57 16.33 -1.44 9.44
C VAL A 57 14.96 -1.66 8.79
N VAL A 58 14.00 -2.21 9.55
CA VAL A 58 12.66 -2.56 9.04
C VAL A 58 11.55 -1.70 9.66
N GLU A 59 11.84 -0.95 10.72
CA GLU A 59 10.90 -0.12 11.45
C GLU A 59 10.01 0.74 10.53
N GLY A 60 8.69 0.62 10.71
CA GLY A 60 7.71 1.38 9.95
C GLY A 60 7.42 0.86 8.54
N THR A 61 8.11 -0.18 8.06
CA THR A 61 7.81 -0.82 6.78
C THR A 61 6.40 -1.42 6.83
N VAL A 62 5.56 -1.08 5.84
CA VAL A 62 4.21 -1.63 5.72
C VAL A 62 4.12 -2.56 4.52
N VAL A 63 3.56 -3.75 4.74
CA VAL A 63 3.24 -4.73 3.68
C VAL A 63 1.79 -5.16 3.84
N VAL A 64 1.08 -5.37 2.73
CA VAL A 64 -0.21 -6.06 2.75
C VAL A 64 0.08 -7.56 2.70
N ALA A 65 -0.60 -8.40 3.47
CA ALA A 65 -0.42 -9.86 3.48
C ALA A 65 -1.67 -10.59 4.01
N PRO A 66 -1.87 -11.88 3.69
CA PRO A 66 -2.99 -12.68 4.24
C PRO A 66 -2.82 -13.00 5.73
N ASP A 67 -1.60 -13.02 6.23
CA ASP A 67 -1.27 -13.37 7.60
C ASP A 67 0.09 -12.77 8.02
N ALA A 68 0.36 -12.80 9.32
CA ALA A 68 1.58 -12.27 9.91
C ALA A 68 2.84 -13.02 9.49
N GLU A 69 2.76 -14.30 9.11
CA GLU A 69 3.90 -15.09 8.63
C GLU A 69 4.35 -14.58 7.26
N THR A 70 3.43 -14.53 6.31
CA THR A 70 3.63 -13.97 4.98
C THR A 70 4.07 -12.50 5.05
N ALA A 71 3.54 -11.72 5.99
CA ALA A 71 3.98 -10.35 6.22
C ALA A 71 5.47 -10.28 6.62
N ARG A 72 5.91 -11.12 7.57
CA ARG A 72 7.33 -11.20 7.96
C ARG A 72 8.21 -11.58 6.79
N GLU A 73 7.82 -12.57 5.98
CA GLU A 73 8.56 -12.96 4.78
C GLU A 73 8.73 -11.79 3.79
N ARG A 74 7.65 -11.03 3.54
CA ARG A 74 7.67 -9.86 2.62
C ARG A 74 8.53 -8.70 3.14
N VAL A 75 8.61 -8.52 4.46
CA VAL A 75 9.51 -7.55 5.10
C VAL A 75 10.96 -8.04 5.01
N ALA A 76 11.21 -9.30 5.37
CA ALA A 76 12.54 -9.90 5.32
C ALA A 76 13.14 -9.87 3.91
N ALA A 77 12.33 -10.08 2.87
CA ALA A 77 12.76 -10.01 1.46
C ALA A 77 13.22 -8.61 1.00
N ARG A 78 12.99 -7.56 1.80
CA ARG A 78 13.46 -6.19 1.53
C ARG A 78 14.79 -5.86 2.19
N VAL A 79 15.27 -6.72 3.09
CA VAL A 79 16.52 -6.50 3.83
C VAL A 79 17.66 -7.11 3.05
N ASP A 80 18.66 -6.28 2.71
CA ASP A 80 19.91 -6.77 2.15
C ASP A 80 20.78 -7.39 3.26
N GLY A 81 21.22 -8.64 3.06
CA GLY A 81 22.11 -9.33 3.99
C GLY A 81 21.38 -10.03 5.12
N ARG A 82 21.81 -9.82 6.37
CA ARG A 82 21.25 -10.53 7.52
C ARG A 82 19.92 -9.91 7.94
N VAL A 83 18.85 -10.70 7.89
CA VAL A 83 17.54 -10.32 8.41
C VAL A 83 17.62 -10.13 9.93
N PRO A 84 17.26 -8.95 10.48
CA PRO A 84 17.24 -8.71 11.91
C PRO A 84 16.06 -9.42 12.59
N GLU A 85 16.03 -9.40 13.92
CA GLU A 85 14.85 -9.82 14.68
C GLU A 85 13.84 -8.66 14.70
N PHE A 86 12.60 -8.92 14.26
CA PHE A 86 11.53 -7.93 14.24
C PHE A 86 10.16 -8.59 14.37
N GLU A 87 9.16 -7.79 14.71
CA GLU A 87 7.75 -8.20 14.78
C GLU A 87 6.93 -7.47 13.73
N VAL A 88 5.76 -8.02 13.41
CA VAL A 88 4.77 -7.37 12.55
C VAL A 88 3.44 -7.28 13.28
N ALA A 89 2.78 -6.13 13.17
CA ALA A 89 1.47 -5.87 13.75
C ALA A 89 0.50 -5.34 12.67
N GLU A 90 -0.77 -5.75 12.73
CA GLU A 90 -1.79 -5.23 11.82
C GLU A 90 -1.96 -3.72 12.00
N VAL A 91 -2.13 -3.02 10.88
CA VAL A 91 -2.40 -1.59 10.82
C VAL A 91 -3.83 -1.44 10.34
N VAL A 92 -4.72 -1.08 11.27
CA VAL A 92 -6.15 -0.83 11.01
C VAL A 92 -6.31 0.33 10.02
#